data_AF-A0A381I5G7-F1
#
_entry.id   AF-A0A381I5G7-F1
#
_cell.length_a   1.000
_cell.length_b   1.000
_cell.length_c   1.000
_cell.angle_alpha   90.00
_cell.angle_beta   90.00
_cell.angle_gamma   90.00
#
_symmetry.space_group_name_H-M   'P 1'
#
loop_
_entity.id
_entity.type
_entity.pdbx_description
1 polymer ?
#
loop_
_entity_poly.entity_id
_entity_poly.type
_entity_poly.pdbx_seq_one_letter_code
_entity_poly.pdbx_strand_id
1 'polypeptide(L)'
;MIESIPAKQILQKVKFDNTRWFGIDYNMNLYRGCSHGCIYCDSRSTIYNIENFDKVRYKENVIEILSKELRSKRKKRCSRHWSYV
;
A
#
# COMPACT_ATOMS: atom_id res chain seq x y z
N MET A 1 -9.69 9.16 20.08
CA MET A 1 -9.31 7.79 19.65
C MET A 1 -9.52 7.71 18.15
N ILE A 2 -8.58 7.17 17.39
CA ILE A 2 -8.67 7.09 15.91
C ILE A 2 -9.62 5.93 15.56
N GLU A 3 -10.47 6.12 14.55
CA GLU A 3 -11.43 5.11 14.08
C GLU A 3 -10.73 3.99 13.30
N SER A 4 -11.20 2.76 13.48
CA SER A 4 -10.69 1.57 12.80
C SER A 4 -11.57 1.18 11.62
N ILE A 5 -10.96 0.58 10.59
CA ILE A 5 -11.68 -0.03 9.46
C ILE A 5 -11.14 -1.43 9.16
N PRO A 6 -12.00 -2.38 8.75
CA PRO A 6 -11.55 -3.71 8.37
C PRO A 6 -10.66 -3.63 7.12
N ALA A 7 -9.60 -4.43 7.11
CA ALA A 7 -8.65 -4.48 6.00
C ALA A 7 -8.64 -5.85 5.33
N LYS A 8 -8.78 -5.86 4.00
CA LYS A 8 -8.61 -7.07 3.19
C LYS A 8 -7.16 -7.28 2.77
N GLN A 9 -6.47 -6.19 2.42
CA GLN A 9 -5.09 -6.20 1.94
C GLN A 9 -4.36 -4.91 2.35
N ILE A 10 -3.05 -5.04 2.57
CA ILE A 10 -2.16 -3.91 2.89
C ILE A 10 -1.26 -3.58 1.70
N LEU A 11 -0.76 -4.60 1.00
CA LEU A 11 0.13 -4.47 -0.14
C LEU A 11 -0.61 -4.70 -1.48
N GLN A 12 -0.51 -3.73 -2.38
CA GLN A 12 -1.04 -3.81 -3.74
C GLN A 12 0.11 -3.86 -4.74
N LYS A 13 0.11 -4.86 -5.63
CA LYS A 13 1.15 -4.99 -6.67
C LYS A 13 0.99 -3.88 -7.69
N VAL A 14 2.08 -3.19 -8.04
CA VAL A 14 2.06 -2.18 -9.10
C VAL A 14 2.07 -2.85 -10.47
N LYS A 15 1.46 -2.19 -11.48
CA LYS A 15 1.29 -2.78 -12.82
C LYS A 15 2.59 -2.91 -13.63
N PHE A 16 3.64 -2.18 -13.26
CA PHE A 16 4.85 -2.04 -14.08
C PHE A 16 6.03 -2.92 -13.64
N ASP A 17 5.80 -3.92 -12.78
CA ASP A 17 6.77 -4.97 -12.41
C ASP A 17 8.21 -4.44 -12.15
N ASN A 18 8.37 -3.41 -11.33
CA ASN A 18 9.67 -2.80 -10.97
C ASN A 18 10.42 -2.15 -12.16
N THR A 19 9.88 -2.17 -13.38
CA THR A 19 10.55 -1.61 -14.57
C THR A 19 10.33 -0.10 -14.76
N ARG A 20 9.40 0.49 -14.02
CA ARG A 20 9.05 1.91 -14.11
C ARG A 20 8.86 2.51 -12.73
N TRP A 21 9.09 3.82 -12.61
CA TRP A 21 8.87 4.63 -11.41
C TRP A 21 9.54 4.05 -10.15
N PHE A 22 10.79 4.48 -9.90
CA PHE A 22 11.56 4.20 -8.68
C PHE A 22 11.81 2.71 -8.35
N GLY A 23 11.54 1.79 -9.28
CA GLY A 23 11.82 0.36 -9.06
C GLY A 23 11.00 -0.28 -7.94
N ILE A 24 9.74 0.15 -7.78
CA ILE A 24 8.86 -0.38 -6.74
C ILE A 24 8.05 -1.59 -7.24
N ASP A 25 7.87 -2.60 -6.38
CA ASP A 25 7.02 -3.78 -6.66
C ASP A 25 5.61 -3.64 -6.07
N TYR A 26 5.46 -2.91 -4.96
CA TYR A 26 4.22 -2.82 -4.19
C TYR A 26 3.96 -1.41 -3.67
N ASN A 27 2.69 -1.01 -3.68
CA ASN A 27 2.17 0.11 -2.90
C ASN A 27 1.62 -0.40 -1.57
N MET A 28 1.84 0.35 -0.50
CA MET A 28 1.36 0.02 0.84
C MET A 28 0.35 1.06 1.30
N ASN A 29 -0.81 0.61 1.80
CA ASN A 29 -1.86 1.49 2.32
C ASN A 29 -2.24 1.09 3.75
N LEU A 30 -1.87 1.92 4.73
CA LEU A 30 -2.11 1.67 6.17
C LEU A 30 -3.33 2.42 6.72
N TYR A 31 -3.60 3.60 6.16
CA TYR A 31 -4.64 4.51 6.61
C TYR A 31 -5.62 4.79 5.48
N ARG A 32 -6.79 5.32 5.86
CA ARG A 32 -7.78 5.85 4.92
C ARG A 32 -8.25 7.22 5.41
N GLY A 33 -8.21 8.21 4.52
CA GLY A 33 -8.43 9.61 4.86
C GLY A 33 -7.15 10.33 5.31
N CYS A 34 -7.19 11.67 5.29
CA CYS A 34 -6.09 12.56 5.62
C CYS A 34 -6.64 13.89 6.14
N SER A 35 -6.14 14.37 7.28
CA SER A 35 -6.58 15.63 7.89
C SER A 35 -5.75 16.87 7.48
N HIS A 36 -4.85 16.74 6.50
CA HIS A 36 -3.91 17.80 6.13
C HIS A 36 -4.58 18.95 5.35
N GLY A 37 -5.67 18.69 4.61
CA GLY A 37 -6.35 19.72 3.83
C GLY A 37 -5.54 20.24 2.63
N CYS A 38 -4.64 19.43 2.07
CA CYS A 38 -3.83 19.83 0.92
C CYS A 38 -4.69 20.10 -0.33
N ILE A 39 -4.57 21.31 -0.90
CA ILE A 39 -5.34 21.74 -2.07
C ILE A 39 -4.97 20.99 -3.35
N TYR A 40 -3.82 20.31 -3.38
CA TYR A 40 -3.33 19.51 -4.51
C TYR A 40 -3.47 18.00 -4.27
N CYS A 41 -4.23 17.57 -3.26
CA CYS A 41 -4.42 16.16 -2.98
C CYS A 41 -5.42 15.55 -3.97
N ASP A 42 -4.90 14.71 -4.88
CA ASP A 42 -5.69 13.96 -5.84
C ASP A 42 -6.73 13.04 -5.15
N SER A 43 -6.33 12.45 -4.03
CA SER A 43 -7.11 11.48 -3.25
C SER A 43 -8.39 12.08 -2.63
N ARG A 44 -8.55 13.42 -2.64
CA ARG A 44 -9.78 14.11 -2.23
C ARG A 44 -10.90 13.99 -3.26
N SER A 45 -10.57 13.60 -4.50
CA SER A 45 -11.56 13.46 -5.56
C SER A 45 -12.57 12.35 -5.25
N THR A 46 -13.83 12.58 -5.64
CA THR A 46 -14.93 11.61 -5.47
C THR A 46 -14.64 10.29 -6.20
N ILE A 47 -13.79 10.28 -7.23
CA ILE A 47 -13.42 9.06 -7.98
C ILE A 47 -12.79 7.97 -7.09
N TYR A 48 -12.18 8.36 -5.97
CA TYR A 48 -11.53 7.43 -5.03
C TYR A 48 -12.51 6.88 -3.98
N ASN A 49 -13.76 7.37 -3.95
CA ASN A 49 -14.83 6.95 -3.05
C ASN A 49 -14.35 6.84 -1.58
N ILE A 50 -13.65 7.88 -1.09
CA ILE A 50 -13.23 7.97 0.31
C ILE A 50 -14.23 8.87 1.05
N GLU A 51 -15.19 8.25 1.72
CA GLU A 51 -16.16 8.97 2.54
C GLU A 51 -15.49 9.62 3.75
N ASN A 52 -15.87 10.87 4.02
CA ASN A 52 -15.28 11.69 5.09
C ASN A 52 -13.75 11.70 5.01
N PHE A 53 -13.20 12.15 3.86
CA PHE A 53 -11.76 12.14 3.59
C PHE A 53 -10.93 12.79 4.72
N ASP A 54 -11.44 13.86 5.35
CA ASP A 54 -10.73 14.57 6.42
C ASP A 54 -10.59 13.74 7.72
N LYS A 55 -11.36 12.65 7.85
CA LYS A 55 -11.30 11.74 8.99
C LYS A 55 -10.32 10.61 8.72
N VAL A 56 -9.19 10.64 9.43
CA VAL A 56 -8.19 9.56 9.38
C VAL A 56 -8.72 8.33 10.09
N ARG A 57 -8.69 7.20 9.39
CA ARG A 57 -9.03 5.87 9.92
C ARG A 57 -7.85 4.92 9.71
N TYR A 58 -7.56 4.08 10.69
CA TYR A 58 -6.50 3.06 10.57
C TYR A 58 -7.10 1.71 10.17
N LYS A 59 -6.32 0.92 9.43
CA LYS A 59 -6.70 -0.45 9.10
C LYS A 59 -6.49 -1.38 10.31
N GLU A 60 -7.47 -2.22 10.59
CA GLU A 60 -7.38 -3.24 11.64
C GLU A 60 -6.38 -4.34 11.26
N ASN A 61 -5.77 -4.97 12.28
CA ASN A 61 -4.88 -6.13 12.13
C ASN A 61 -3.74 -5.94 11.12
N VAL A 62 -3.29 -4.70 10.91
CA VAL A 62 -2.26 -4.34 9.92
C VAL A 62 -1.00 -5.20 10.04
N ILE A 63 -0.50 -5.40 11.27
CA ILE A 63 0.74 -6.15 11.51
C ILE A 63 0.59 -7.60 11.07
N GLU A 64 -0.53 -8.24 11.41
CA GLU A 64 -0.82 -9.63 11.07
C GLU A 64 -0.99 -9.81 9.56
N ILE A 65 -1.83 -8.98 8.94
CA ILE A 65 -2.11 -9.02 7.49
C ILE A 65 -0.82 -8.76 6.70
N LEU A 66 -0.07 -7.71 7.05
CA LEU A 66 1.18 -7.36 6.40
C LEU A 66 2.22 -8.48 6.53
N SER A 67 2.34 -9.08 7.71
CA SER A 67 3.26 -10.21 7.94
C SER A 67 2.91 -11.41 7.05
N LYS A 68 1.63 -11.74 6.95
CA LYS A 68 1.12 -12.82 6.08
C LYS A 68 1.39 -12.51 4.59
N GLU A 69 1.09 -11.29 4.15
CA GLU A 69 1.29 -10.86 2.77
C GLU A 69 2.77 -10.88 2.37
N LEU A 70 3.66 -10.32 3.20
CA LEU A 70 5.11 -10.31 2.96
C LEU A 70 5.68 -11.73 2.86
N ARG A 71 5.28 -12.64 3.78
CA ARG A 71 5.70 -14.05 3.73
C ARG A 71 5.27 -14.72 2.43
N SER A 72 4.03 -14.51 2.00
CA SER A 72 3.50 -15.10 0.76
C SER A 72 4.14 -14.55 -0.52
N LYS A 73 4.62 -13.30 -0.50
CA LYS A 73 5.19 -12.59 -1.66
C LYS A 73 6.70 -12.69 -1.74
N ARG A 74 7.35 -13.35 -0.77
CA ARG A 74 8.79 -13.58 -0.79
C ARG A 74 9.17 -14.46 -1.99
N LYS A 75 9.83 -13.88 -2.99
CA LYS A 75 10.44 -14.65 -4.08
C LYS A 75 11.49 -15.60 -3.50
N LYS A 76 11.38 -16.90 -3.76
CA LYS A 76 12.50 -17.83 -3.53
C LYS A 76 13.61 -17.39 -4.49
N ARG A 77 14.74 -16.94 -3.95
CA ARG A 77 15.92 -16.66 -4.76
C ARG A 77 16.40 -18.00 -5.30
N CYS A 78 16.10 -18.30 -6.56
CA CYS A 78 16.84 -19.33 -7.28
C CYS A 78 18.23 -18.74 -7.53
N SER A 79 19.28 -19.49 -7.20
CA SER A 79 20.68 -19.19 -7.46
C SER A 79 20.93 -18.99 -8.96
N ARG A 80 20.56 -17.83 -9.51
CA ARG A 80 20.89 -17.46 -10.88
C ARG A 80 22.00 -16.42 -10.82
N HIS A 81 23.21 -16.96 -10.98
CA HIS A 81 24.35 -16.40 -11.69
C HIS A 81 24.34 -14.87 -11.82
N TRP A 82 25.14 -14.22 -10.97
CA TRP A 82 25.73 -12.92 -11.29
C TRP A 82 26.67 -13.12 -12.48
N SER A 83 26.15 -13.06 -13.69
CA SER A 83 26.97 -12.98 -14.89
C SER A 83 26.48 -11.79 -15.68
N TYR A 84 26.86 -10.60 -15.22
CA TYR A 84 27.12 -9.37 -15.97
C TYR A 84 27.70 -8.34 -14.96
N VAL A 85 28.80 -8.72 -14.32
CA VAL A 85 29.97 -7.84 -14.20
C VAL A 85 30.94 -8.36 -15.24
#